data_AF-A0A1Q9NH75-F1
#
_entry.id   AF-A0A1Q9NH75-F1
#
_cell.length_a   1.000
_cell.length_b   1.000
_cell.length_c   1.000
_cell.angle_alpha   90.00
_cell.angle_beta   90.00
_cell.angle_gamma   90.00
#
_symmetry.space_group_name_H-M   'P 1'
#
loop_
_entity.id
_entity.type
_entity.pdbx_description
1 polymer ?
#
loop_
_entity_poly.entity_id
_entity_poly.type
_entity_poly.pdbx_seq_one_letter_code
_entity_poly.pdbx_strand_id
1 'polypeptide(L)'
;MVVELLTMVTDLKRIRALASDVMLLTTLGDVVTVQIDLLIDRSISDLFAEEFNDSEKNGLFIDNMILQRINENYIINYQEIFDKIIELTGDYDSIDGVTALIRVQFQSNPVEITIELDGKNRSPQLLQVTDQSVYFNLLNMIRTRWAIASRMLN
;
A
#
# COMPACT_ATOMS: atom_id res chain seq x y z
N MET A 1 23.12 -5.22 -19.90
CA MET A 1 22.34 -6.39 -20.36
C MET A 1 22.00 -7.41 -19.27
N VAL A 2 22.93 -8.16 -18.65
CA VAL A 2 22.56 -9.16 -17.60
C VAL A 2 22.11 -8.48 -16.29
N VAL A 3 22.75 -7.37 -15.91
CA VAL A 3 22.40 -6.61 -14.70
C VAL A 3 21.01 -5.97 -14.83
N GLU A 4 20.71 -5.30 -15.94
CA GLU A 4 19.40 -4.69 -16.21
C GLU A 4 18.26 -5.72 -16.17
N LEU A 5 18.48 -6.92 -16.73
CA LEU A 5 17.49 -7.99 -16.69
C LEU A 5 17.23 -8.50 -15.27
N LEU A 6 18.27 -8.58 -14.43
CA LEU A 6 18.15 -8.99 -13.02
C LEU A 6 17.45 -7.93 -12.17
N THR A 7 17.71 -6.65 -12.43
CA THR A 7 17.03 -5.52 -11.80
C THR A 7 15.54 -5.56 -12.12
N MET A 8 15.16 -5.58 -13.40
CA MET A 8 13.74 -5.65 -13.83
C MET A 8 12.98 -6.85 -13.22
N VAL A 9 13.61 -8.03 -13.15
CA VAL A 9 12.99 -9.22 -12.54
C VAL A 9 12.78 -9.06 -11.02
N THR A 10 13.68 -8.33 -10.35
CA THR A 10 13.57 -8.05 -8.92
C THR A 10 12.46 -7.05 -8.64
N ASP A 11 12.33 -6.03 -9.48
CA ASP A 11 11.34 -4.97 -9.29
C ASP A 11 9.92 -5.47 -9.59
N LEU A 12 9.75 -6.28 -10.63
CA LEU A 12 8.48 -6.97 -10.91
C LEU A 12 8.04 -7.89 -9.76
N LYS A 13 8.98 -8.56 -9.09
CA LYS A 13 8.68 -9.37 -7.90
C LYS A 13 8.26 -8.51 -6.73
N ARG A 14 8.95 -7.39 -6.51
CA ARG A 14 8.62 -6.41 -5.46
C ARG A 14 7.21 -5.86 -5.65
N ILE A 15 6.83 -5.46 -6.86
CA ILE A 15 5.51 -4.88 -7.13
C ILE A 15 4.39 -5.89 -6.91
N ARG A 16 4.58 -7.14 -7.36
CA ARG A 16 3.61 -8.22 -7.10
C ARG A 16 3.51 -8.55 -5.60
N ALA A 17 4.64 -8.53 -4.89
CA ALA A 17 4.64 -8.69 -3.44
C ALA A 17 3.86 -7.56 -2.78
N LEU A 18 4.10 -6.31 -3.18
CA LEU A 18 3.41 -5.13 -2.67
C LEU A 18 1.89 -5.21 -2.92
N ALA A 19 1.46 -5.61 -4.13
CA ALA A 19 0.03 -5.78 -4.43
C ALA A 19 -0.62 -6.82 -3.52
N SER A 20 0.09 -7.92 -3.28
CA SER A 20 -0.38 -8.99 -2.39
C SER A 20 -0.42 -8.53 -0.94
N ASP A 21 0.58 -7.76 -0.50
CA ASP A 21 0.66 -7.18 0.84
C ASP A 21 -0.48 -6.18 1.06
N VAL A 22 -0.79 -5.32 0.09
CA VAL A 22 -1.93 -4.39 0.20
C VAL A 22 -3.25 -5.16 0.34
N MET A 23 -3.44 -6.25 -0.39
CA MET A 23 -4.63 -7.12 -0.22
C MET A 23 -4.71 -7.72 1.19
N LEU A 24 -3.56 -8.11 1.77
CA LEU A 24 -3.47 -8.68 3.11
C LEU A 24 -3.84 -7.70 4.22
N LEU A 25 -3.83 -6.37 3.99
CA LEU A 25 -4.20 -5.38 4.98
C LEU A 25 -5.62 -5.58 5.53
N THR A 26 -6.54 -6.09 4.69
CA THR A 26 -7.93 -6.42 5.07
C THR A 26 -8.02 -7.48 6.17
N THR A 27 -6.97 -8.29 6.35
CA THR A 27 -6.91 -9.30 7.43
C THR A 27 -6.57 -8.68 8.80
N LEU A 28 -6.04 -7.45 8.81
CA LEU A 28 -5.71 -6.73 10.02
C LEU A 28 -6.94 -6.03 10.60
N GLY A 29 -7.78 -5.43 9.74
CA GLY A 29 -8.99 -4.71 10.10
C GLY A 29 -9.58 -3.95 8.91
N ASP A 30 -10.39 -2.95 9.20
CA ASP A 30 -11.05 -2.14 8.17
C ASP A 30 -10.04 -1.13 7.61
N VAL A 31 -9.64 -1.33 6.35
CA VAL A 31 -8.75 -0.39 5.65
C VAL A 31 -9.56 0.86 5.30
N VAL A 32 -9.14 2.02 5.78
CA VAL A 32 -9.85 3.30 5.57
C VAL A 32 -9.28 4.02 4.35
N THR A 33 -7.96 4.04 4.23
CA THR A 33 -7.27 4.76 3.16
C THR A 33 -5.94 4.09 2.86
N VAL A 34 -5.56 4.08 1.59
CA VAL A 34 -4.24 3.67 1.11
C VAL A 34 -3.61 4.84 0.37
N GLN A 35 -2.34 5.11 0.67
CA GLN A 35 -1.50 6.11 0.04
C GLN A 35 -0.36 5.39 -0.66
N ILE A 36 -0.15 5.69 -1.93
CA ILE A 36 0.96 5.17 -2.73
C ILE A 36 1.90 6.34 -2.98
N ASP A 37 3.12 6.25 -2.45
CA ASP A 37 4.14 7.29 -2.57
C ASP A 37 4.95 7.06 -3.86
N LEU A 38 5.08 8.11 -4.68
CA LEU A 38 5.70 8.01 -6.00
C LEU A 38 6.98 8.85 -6.11
N LEU A 39 7.99 8.27 -6.76
CA LEU A 39 9.23 8.92 -7.16
C LEU A 39 9.13 9.36 -8.62
N ILE A 40 8.34 10.40 -8.87
CA ILE A 40 8.07 10.90 -10.23
C ILE A 40 8.45 12.36 -10.43
N ASP A 41 8.83 12.70 -11.65
CA ASP A 41 9.05 14.07 -12.08
C ASP A 41 7.72 14.80 -12.30
N ARG A 42 7.72 16.12 -12.10
CA ARG A 42 6.55 16.99 -12.31
C ARG A 42 6.06 17.00 -13.75
N SER A 43 6.91 16.62 -14.70
CA SER A 43 6.58 16.57 -16.14
C SER A 43 5.47 15.57 -16.48
N ILE A 44 5.22 14.57 -15.63
CA ILE A 44 4.17 13.55 -15.81
C ILE A 44 3.01 13.71 -14.82
N SER A 45 3.05 14.70 -13.93
CA SER A 45 2.01 14.92 -12.91
C SER A 45 0.60 15.10 -13.49
N ASP A 46 0.47 15.77 -14.64
CA ASP A 46 -0.83 15.98 -15.28
C ASP A 46 -1.45 14.65 -15.77
N LEU A 47 -0.63 13.71 -16.26
CA LEU A 47 -1.09 12.38 -16.67
C LEU A 47 -1.60 11.58 -15.47
N PHE A 48 -0.90 11.67 -14.35
CA PHE A 48 -1.34 11.04 -13.10
C PHE A 48 -2.63 11.66 -12.56
N ALA A 49 -2.76 12.98 -12.66
CA ALA A 49 -3.97 13.69 -12.27
C ALA A 49 -5.16 13.28 -13.15
N GLU A 50 -4.97 13.08 -14.45
CA GLU A 50 -6.02 12.62 -15.36
C GLU A 50 -6.45 11.17 -15.06
N GLU A 51 -5.49 10.29 -14.78
CA GLU A 51 -5.76 8.87 -14.54
C GLU A 51 -6.36 8.59 -13.15
N PHE A 52 -5.86 9.24 -12.11
CA PHE A 52 -6.15 8.87 -10.72
C PHE A 52 -7.07 9.84 -9.97
N ASN A 53 -7.42 11.00 -10.54
CA ASN A 53 -8.46 11.85 -9.96
C ASN A 53 -9.83 11.40 -10.43
N ASP A 54 -10.55 10.67 -9.59
CA ASP A 54 -11.93 10.32 -9.89
C ASP A 54 -12.90 11.48 -9.56
N SER A 55 -14.05 11.48 -10.22
CA SER A 55 -15.09 12.49 -9.98
C SER A 55 -15.73 12.37 -8.59
N GLU A 56 -15.64 11.20 -7.97
CA GLU A 56 -16.19 10.89 -6.64
C GLU A 56 -15.22 11.17 -5.48
N LYS A 57 -13.96 11.53 -5.79
CA LYS A 57 -12.85 11.76 -4.85
C LYS A 57 -12.47 10.52 -4.01
N ASN A 58 -12.70 9.30 -4.53
CA ASN A 58 -12.15 8.09 -3.94
C ASN A 58 -10.70 7.85 -4.37
N GLY A 59 -10.31 8.35 -5.56
CA GLY A 59 -8.95 8.44 -6.05
C GLY A 59 -8.51 9.89 -6.15
N LEU A 60 -7.35 10.23 -5.59
CA LEU A 60 -6.77 11.56 -5.71
C LEU A 60 -5.26 11.48 -5.89
N PHE A 61 -4.75 12.12 -6.93
CA PHE A 61 -3.33 12.40 -7.11
C PHE A 61 -2.98 13.78 -6.56
N ILE A 62 -2.07 13.83 -5.58
CA ILE A 62 -1.60 15.05 -4.93
C ILE A 62 -0.15 14.88 -4.47
N ASP A 63 0.70 15.88 -4.70
CA ASP A 63 2.08 15.91 -4.21
C ASP A 63 2.88 14.61 -4.44
N ASN A 64 2.82 14.06 -5.66
CA ASN A 64 3.43 12.77 -6.04
C ASN A 64 2.92 11.58 -5.23
N MET A 65 1.69 11.62 -4.75
CA MET A 65 1.04 10.53 -4.04
C MET A 65 -0.31 10.23 -4.68
N ILE A 66 -0.68 8.94 -4.72
CA ILE A 66 -2.04 8.52 -5.04
C ILE A 66 -2.72 8.14 -3.73
N LEU A 67 -3.81 8.82 -3.39
CA LEU A 67 -4.67 8.53 -2.25
C LEU A 67 -5.90 7.78 -2.73
N GLN A 68 -6.13 6.62 -2.13
CA GLN A 68 -7.26 5.73 -2.40
C GLN A 68 -8.09 5.56 -1.13
N ARG A 69 -9.32 6.08 -1.13
CA ARG A 69 -10.29 5.88 -0.06
C ARG A 69 -11.04 4.58 -0.30
N ILE A 70 -11.08 3.71 0.70
CA ILE A 70 -11.83 2.45 0.61
C ILE A 70 -13.26 2.70 1.11
N ASN A 71 -14.23 2.45 0.24
CA ASN A 71 -15.64 2.43 0.60
C ASN A 71 -16.16 0.98 0.51
N GLU A 72 -17.15 0.62 1.33
CA GLU A 72 -17.65 -0.76 1.52
C GLU A 72 -18.12 -1.47 0.24
N ASN A 73 -18.36 -0.73 -0.84
CA ASN A 73 -18.88 -1.26 -2.12
C ASN A 73 -17.84 -1.34 -3.24
N TYR A 74 -16.57 -1.00 -2.97
CA TYR A 74 -15.55 -0.88 -4.02
C TYR A 74 -14.33 -1.76 -3.72
N ILE A 75 -14.11 -2.78 -4.56
CA ILE A 75 -12.90 -3.61 -4.51
C ILE A 75 -11.84 -2.93 -5.37
N ILE A 76 -10.78 -2.45 -4.74
CA ILE A 76 -9.65 -1.84 -5.44
C ILE A 76 -8.71 -2.93 -5.95
N ASN A 77 -8.43 -2.90 -7.25
CA ASN A 77 -7.43 -3.76 -7.88
C ASN A 77 -6.06 -3.07 -7.88
N TYR A 78 -5.28 -3.27 -6.81
CA TYR A 78 -3.97 -2.64 -6.67
C TYR A 78 -2.93 -3.09 -7.70
N GLN A 79 -3.07 -4.31 -8.26
CA GLN A 79 -2.19 -4.75 -9.34
C GLN A 79 -2.36 -3.87 -10.57
N GLU A 80 -3.60 -3.54 -10.92
CA GLU A 80 -3.92 -2.66 -12.06
C GLU A 80 -3.44 -1.23 -11.83
N ILE A 81 -3.58 -0.71 -10.60
CA ILE A 81 -3.03 0.60 -10.23
C ILE A 81 -1.50 0.61 -10.40
N PHE A 82 -0.80 -0.39 -9.88
CA PHE A 82 0.66 -0.46 -10.01
C PHE A 82 1.11 -0.66 -11.45
N ASP A 83 0.43 -1.49 -12.23
CA ASP A 83 0.72 -1.66 -13.66
C ASP A 83 0.53 -0.34 -14.41
N LYS A 84 -0.49 0.46 -14.07
CA LYS A 84 -0.72 1.77 -14.68
C LYS A 84 0.35 2.80 -14.31
N ILE A 85 0.81 2.81 -13.05
CA ILE A 85 1.92 3.67 -12.61
C ILE A 85 3.19 3.38 -13.43
N ILE A 86 3.51 2.09 -13.63
CA ILE A 86 4.67 1.66 -14.43
C ILE A 86 4.48 2.05 -15.90
N GLU A 87 3.27 1.90 -16.44
CA GLU A 87 2.96 2.32 -17.82
C GLU A 87 3.22 3.81 -18.04
N LEU A 88 2.78 4.67 -17.11
CA LEU A 88 2.93 6.12 -17.21
C LEU A 88 4.38 6.59 -17.00
N THR A 89 5.12 5.92 -16.12
CA THR A 89 6.49 6.32 -15.73
C THR A 89 7.56 5.65 -16.60
N GLY A 90 7.27 4.47 -17.15
CA GLY A 90 8.26 3.59 -17.74
C GLY A 90 9.26 3.00 -16.74
N ASP A 91 9.02 3.16 -15.44
CA ASP A 91 9.96 2.83 -14.38
C ASP A 91 9.30 2.04 -13.24
N TYR A 92 9.89 0.89 -12.88
CA TYR A 92 9.42 0.04 -11.80
C TYR A 92 9.79 0.57 -10.41
N ASP A 93 10.81 1.43 -10.33
CA ASP A 93 11.24 2.09 -9.09
C ASP A 93 10.46 3.37 -8.79
N SER A 94 9.50 3.73 -9.66
CA SER A 94 8.64 4.90 -9.48
C SER A 94 7.70 4.82 -8.28
N ILE A 95 7.50 3.63 -7.70
CA ILE A 95 6.76 3.43 -6.45
C ILE A 95 7.78 3.36 -5.31
N ASP A 96 7.72 4.27 -4.34
CA ASP A 96 8.60 4.24 -3.15
C ASP A 96 8.07 3.25 -2.12
N GLY A 97 6.79 3.40 -1.77
CA GLY A 97 6.13 2.61 -0.75
C GLY A 97 4.63 2.83 -0.71
N VAL A 98 3.97 2.10 0.17
CA VAL A 98 2.53 2.21 0.42
C VAL A 98 2.29 2.39 1.90
N THR A 99 1.56 3.44 2.25
CA THR A 99 1.09 3.69 3.61
C THR A 99 -0.41 3.45 3.67
N ALA A 100 -0.91 2.81 4.72
CA ALA A 100 -2.33 2.55 4.91
C ALA A 100 -2.79 2.97 6.30
N LEU A 101 -3.95 3.64 6.35
CA LEU A 101 -4.71 3.88 7.58
C LEU A 101 -5.70 2.73 7.76
N ILE A 102 -5.58 2.02 8.87
CA ILE A 102 -6.40 0.85 9.17
C ILE A 102 -7.03 1.02 10.54
N ARG A 103 -8.32 0.71 10.64
CA ARG A 103 -9.03 0.59 11.91
C ARG A 103 -9.06 -0.87 12.33
N VAL A 104 -8.33 -1.18 13.40
CA VAL A 104 -8.24 -2.54 13.93
C VAL A 104 -9.06 -2.66 15.20
N GLN A 105 -9.79 -3.76 15.33
CA GLN A 105 -10.46 -4.08 16.60
C GLN A 105 -9.42 -4.58 17.60
N PHE A 106 -9.17 -3.79 18.65
CA PHE A 106 -8.24 -4.15 19.72
C PHE A 106 -8.96 -4.15 21.07
N GLN A 107 -9.08 -5.34 21.66
CA GLN A 107 -9.94 -5.56 22.84
C GLN A 107 -11.38 -5.09 22.52
N SER A 108 -11.93 -4.21 23.35
CA SER A 108 -13.30 -3.69 23.20
C SER A 108 -13.40 -2.42 22.34
N ASN A 109 -12.28 -1.84 21.90
CA ASN A 109 -12.28 -0.56 21.19
C ASN A 109 -11.63 -0.66 19.80
N PRO A 110 -12.18 0.01 18.78
CA PRO A 110 -11.47 0.22 17.54
C PRO A 110 -10.29 1.18 17.75
N VAL A 111 -9.13 0.85 17.19
CA VAL A 111 -7.94 1.70 17.22
C VAL A 111 -7.48 1.94 15.79
N GLU A 112 -7.20 3.21 15.46
CA GLU A 112 -6.63 3.57 14.16
C GLU A 112 -5.11 3.51 14.22
N ILE A 113 -4.55 2.82 13.23
CA ILE A 113 -3.12 2.59 13.06
C ILE A 113 -2.69 2.95 11.64
N THR A 114 -1.45 3.41 11.51
CA THR A 114 -0.82 3.66 10.23
C THR A 114 0.26 2.62 9.99
N ILE A 115 0.18 1.93 8.86
CA ILE A 115 1.09 0.86 8.46
C ILE A 115 1.80 1.24 7.17
N GLU A 116 3.08 0.91 7.08
CA GLU A 116 3.88 0.99 5.85
C GLU A 116 4.18 -0.41 5.27
N LEU A 117 4.11 -0.49 3.95
CA LEU A 117 4.47 -1.62 3.11
C LEU A 117 5.48 -1.15 2.05
N ASP A 118 6.62 -1.81 1.95
CA ASP A 118 7.70 -1.45 1.02
C ASP A 118 7.93 -2.49 -0.10
N GLY A 119 7.21 -3.61 -0.05
CA GLY A 119 7.34 -4.75 -0.96
C GLY A 119 8.68 -5.50 -0.84
N LYS A 120 9.53 -5.12 0.13
CA LYS A 120 10.84 -5.72 0.42
C LYS A 120 10.78 -6.54 1.72
N ASN A 121 10.06 -6.03 2.71
CA ASN A 121 9.83 -6.66 4.00
C ASN A 121 8.54 -7.47 3.99
N ARG A 122 8.61 -8.74 4.40
CA ARG A 122 7.43 -9.62 4.49
C ARG A 122 6.47 -9.28 5.62
N SER A 123 6.76 -8.28 6.45
CA SER A 123 5.89 -7.84 7.53
C SER A 123 5.70 -6.34 7.43
N PRO A 124 4.47 -5.85 7.62
CA PRO A 124 4.18 -4.43 7.70
C PRO A 124 4.94 -3.78 8.84
N GLN A 125 5.31 -2.51 8.64
CA GLN A 125 5.86 -1.68 9.69
C GLN A 125 4.75 -0.82 10.29
N LEU A 126 4.62 -0.84 11.62
CA LEU A 126 3.69 0.05 12.32
C LEU A 126 4.37 1.41 12.49
N LEU A 127 3.89 2.42 11.77
CA LEU A 127 4.45 3.78 11.82
C LEU A 127 3.88 4.57 13.01
N GLN A 128 2.56 4.49 13.19
CA GLN A 128 1.87 5.30 14.17
C GLN A 128 0.66 4.56 14.75
N VAL A 129 0.42 4.84 16.03
CA VAL A 129 -0.81 4.48 16.74
C VAL A 129 -1.35 5.74 17.40
N THR A 130 -2.67 5.91 17.36
CA THR A 130 -3.38 7.02 18.02
C THR A 130 -3.18 7.01 19.55
N ASP A 131 -3.12 5.82 20.17
CA ASP A 131 -2.76 5.62 21.58
C ASP A 131 -1.41 4.86 21.71
N GLN A 132 -0.39 5.54 22.22
CA GLN A 132 0.95 4.99 22.38
C GLN A 132 1.05 3.89 23.45
N SER A 133 0.11 3.84 24.41
CA SER A 133 0.14 2.85 25.49
C SER A 133 -0.07 1.41 25.00
N VAL A 134 -0.70 1.25 23.83
CA VAL A 134 -1.01 -0.05 23.22
C VAL A 134 -0.06 -0.43 22.10
N TYR A 135 0.94 0.39 21.79
CA TYR A 135 1.83 0.23 20.63
C TYR A 135 2.45 -1.17 20.51
N PHE A 136 3.12 -1.67 21.56
CA PHE A 136 3.78 -2.98 21.50
C PHE A 136 2.81 -4.15 21.37
N ASN A 137 1.62 -4.04 21.96
CA ASN A 137 0.59 -5.07 21.85
C ASN A 137 0.02 -5.12 20.43
N LEU A 138 -0.22 -3.95 19.83
CA LEU A 138 -0.66 -3.84 18.44
C LEU A 138 0.41 -4.34 17.47
N LEU A 139 1.68 -3.98 17.68
CA LEU A 139 2.78 -4.48 16.87
C LEU A 139 2.85 -6.01 16.86
N ASN A 140 2.72 -6.64 18.03
CA ASN A 140 2.71 -8.10 18.13
C ASN A 140 1.48 -8.71 17.44
N MET A 141 0.30 -8.14 17.67
CA MET A 141 -0.94 -8.57 17.02
C MET A 141 -0.82 -8.52 15.49
N ILE A 142 -0.34 -7.39 14.93
CA ILE A 142 -0.15 -7.20 13.50
C ILE A 142 0.80 -8.24 12.94
N ARG A 143 1.98 -8.41 13.54
CA ARG A 143 2.97 -9.41 13.12
C ARG A 143 2.39 -10.83 13.12
N THR A 144 1.63 -11.18 14.15
CA THR A 144 1.00 -12.51 14.23
C THR A 144 -0.07 -12.70 13.17
N ARG A 145 -1.01 -11.75 13.01
CA ARG A 145 -2.07 -11.84 12.01
C ARG A 145 -1.51 -11.88 10.60
N TRP A 146 -0.52 -11.04 10.33
CA TRP A 146 0.17 -11.01 9.04
C TRP A 146 0.86 -12.34 8.74
N ALA A 147 1.64 -12.88 9.68
CA ALA A 147 2.31 -14.16 9.50
C ALA A 147 1.35 -15.34 9.23
N ILE A 148 0.14 -15.29 9.81
CA ILE A 148 -0.91 -16.28 9.53
C ILE A 148 -1.46 -16.07 8.11
N ALA A 149 -1.83 -14.84 7.77
CA ALA A 149 -2.46 -14.51 6.50
C ALA A 149 -1.51 -14.76 5.31
N SER A 150 -0.24 -14.38 5.41
CA SER A 150 0.77 -14.64 4.36
C SER A 150 1.02 -16.14 4.13
N ARG A 151 0.75 -17.01 5.11
CA ARG A 151 0.84 -18.48 4.92
C ARG A 151 -0.36 -19.07 4.18
N MET A 152 -1.49 -18.37 4.14
CA MET A 152 -2.69 -18.83 3.45
C MET A 152 -2.68 -18.47 1.97
N LEU A 153 -1.89 -17.46 1.57
CA LEU A 153 -1.71 -17.05 0.17
C LEU A 153 -0.58 -17.79 -0.57
N ASN A 154 0.26 -18.57 0.14
CA ASN A 154 1.33 -19.39 -0.43
C ASN A 154 0.98 -20.88 -0.36
#